data_AF-A0A1V6Q7N9-F1
#
_entry.id   AF-A0A1V6Q7N9-F1
#
_cell.length_a   1.000
_cell.length_b   1.000
_cell.length_c   1.000
_cell.angle_alpha   90.00
_cell.angle_beta   90.00
_cell.angle_gamma   90.00
#
_symmetry.space_group_name_H-M   'P 1'
#
loop_
_entity.id
_entity.type
_entity.pdbx_description
1 polymer ?
#
loop_
_entity_poly.entity_id
_entity_poly.type
_entity_poly.pdbx_seq_one_letter_code
_entity_poly.pdbx_strand_id
1 'polypeptide(L)'
;MPPIRTKSSQKRTEQEGKISLAIQAIQNHEISSITLAAKTFEVPRAQLYGTVLLGFKTARFLAFAAAGLVHYNPDRVISKLNIHLRTPKPPSSRVSEWEPKSLSNYVQLQKQASSIKAMLKQRSKTPPSLLDSAINQLLKACQMMMQSVALLEKEVSDLRAENEKKKQKKTRSMRQIPSEKGLSALEASTLREILAQVSREAGRLRHLYSHLYTSTSAVYCYKGFAIESNVLGLQS
;
A
#
# COMPACT_ATOMS: atom_id res chain seq x y z
N MET A 1 29.14 8.18 30.29
CA MET A 1 28.80 6.94 31.03
C MET A 1 29.37 5.74 30.27
N PRO A 2 30.18 4.87 30.90
CA PRO A 2 30.56 3.61 30.27
C PRO A 2 29.34 2.65 30.22
N PRO A 3 29.19 1.83 29.17
CA PRO A 3 28.04 0.94 29.02
C PRO A 3 28.05 -0.16 30.09
N ILE A 4 26.89 -0.35 30.74
CA ILE A 4 26.67 -1.39 31.75
C ILE A 4 26.76 -2.75 31.04
N ARG A 5 27.87 -3.46 31.27
CA ARG A 5 28.07 -4.80 30.70
C ARG A 5 27.23 -5.80 31.48
N THR A 6 26.50 -6.64 30.76
CA THR A 6 25.77 -7.76 31.35
C THR A 6 26.77 -8.85 31.79
N LYS A 7 26.49 -9.52 32.91
CA LYS A 7 27.37 -10.57 33.47
C LYS A 7 27.70 -11.69 32.48
N SER A 8 26.79 -11.97 31.53
CA SER A 8 26.99 -12.97 30.47
C SER A 8 28.00 -12.53 29.40
N SER A 9 28.04 -11.23 29.06
CA SER A 9 29.00 -10.69 28.10
C SER A 9 30.42 -10.69 28.67
N GLN A 10 30.58 -10.34 29.96
CA GLN A 10 31.88 -10.39 30.65
C GLN A 10 32.46 -11.81 30.68
N LYS A 11 31.65 -12.79 31.07
CA LYS A 11 32.05 -14.21 31.12
C LYS A 11 32.49 -14.73 29.74
N ARG A 12 31.84 -14.27 28.67
CA ARG A 12 32.22 -14.63 27.30
C ARG A 12 33.55 -13.99 26.88
N THR A 13 33.75 -12.71 27.17
CA THR A 13 35.02 -12.02 26.85
C THR A 13 36.21 -12.58 27.62
N GLU A 14 35.99 -13.00 28.87
CA GLU A 14 37.02 -13.67 29.67
C GLU A 14 37.39 -15.04 29.08
N GLN A 15 36.39 -15.80 28.63
CA GLN A 15 36.62 -17.08 27.98
C GLN A 15 37.35 -16.90 26.64
N GLU A 16 36.97 -15.91 25.84
CA GLU A 16 37.65 -15.58 24.57
C GLU A 16 39.10 -15.14 24.79
N GLY A 17 39.38 -14.37 25.85
CA GLY A 17 40.74 -13.98 26.25
C GLY A 17 41.60 -15.17 26.65
N LYS A 18 41.08 -16.08 27.49
CA LYS A 18 41.78 -17.31 27.90
C LYS A 18 42.12 -18.21 26.71
N ILE A 19 41.19 -18.37 25.76
CA ILE A 19 41.41 -19.14 24.53
C ILE A 19 42.53 -18.52 23.69
N SER A 20 42.52 -17.19 23.54
CA SER A 20 43.53 -16.49 22.74
C SER A 20 44.94 -16.61 23.33
N LEU A 21 45.08 -16.49 24.66
CA LEU A 21 46.35 -16.67 25.35
C LEU A 21 46.87 -18.11 25.23
N ALA A 22 46.00 -19.10 25.36
CA ALA A 22 46.36 -20.51 25.21
C ALA A 22 46.90 -20.84 23.81
N ILE A 23 46.30 -20.26 22.75
CA ILE A 23 46.77 -20.43 21.37
C ILE A 23 48.14 -19.77 21.18
N GLN A 24 48.34 -18.58 21.73
CA GLN A 24 49.61 -17.85 21.62
C GLN A 24 50.76 -18.58 22.34
N ALA A 25 50.52 -19.12 23.54
CA ALA A 25 51.52 -19.91 24.28
C ALA A 25 51.94 -21.19 23.53
N ILE A 26 51.00 -21.82 22.79
CA ILE A 26 51.30 -22.96 21.93
C ILE A 26 52.11 -22.52 20.69
N GLN A 27 51.75 -21.40 20.06
CA GLN A 27 52.44 -20.86 18.88
C GLN A 27 53.86 -20.37 19.19
N ASN A 28 54.07 -19.80 20.37
CA ASN A 28 55.38 -19.34 20.83
C ASN A 28 56.28 -20.48 21.36
N HIS A 29 55.83 -21.74 21.26
CA HIS A 29 56.50 -22.93 21.77
C HIS A 29 56.76 -22.95 23.29
N GLU A 30 56.09 -22.09 24.06
CA GLU A 30 56.16 -22.09 25.54
C GLU A 30 55.47 -23.32 26.13
N ILE A 31 54.40 -23.79 25.47
CA ILE A 31 53.70 -25.03 25.82
C ILE A 31 53.58 -25.91 24.58
N SER A 32 54.33 -27.00 24.55
CA SER A 32 54.37 -27.94 23.42
C SER A 32 53.16 -28.88 23.32
N SER A 33 52.35 -28.98 24.39
CA SER A 33 51.19 -29.88 24.46
C SER A 33 49.88 -29.15 24.64
N ILE A 34 48.95 -29.36 23.70
CA ILE A 34 47.56 -28.86 23.75
C ILE A 34 46.87 -29.28 25.06
N THR A 35 47.20 -30.47 25.57
CA THR A 35 46.63 -30.99 26.82
C THR A 35 47.11 -30.19 28.03
N LEU A 36 48.38 -29.78 28.03
CA LEU A 36 48.95 -28.98 29.10
C LEU A 36 48.36 -27.56 29.05
N ALA A 37 48.31 -26.94 27.87
CA ALA A 37 47.74 -25.61 27.67
C ALA A 37 46.25 -25.55 28.09
N ALA A 38 45.45 -26.56 27.72
CA ALA A 38 44.04 -26.63 28.12
C ALA A 38 43.86 -26.69 29.64
N LYS A 39 44.75 -27.40 30.35
CA LYS A 39 44.74 -27.46 31.82
C LYS A 39 45.21 -26.15 32.44
N THR A 40 46.28 -25.55 31.92
CA THR A 40 46.87 -24.32 32.47
C THR A 40 45.92 -23.12 32.33
N PHE A 41 45.19 -23.03 31.22
CA PHE A 41 44.30 -21.90 30.94
C PHE A 41 42.81 -22.18 31.19
N GLU A 42 42.46 -23.35 31.77
CA GLU A 42 41.09 -23.77 32.08
C GLU A 42 40.11 -23.73 30.88
N VAL A 43 40.58 -24.13 29.70
CA VAL A 43 39.78 -24.13 28.46
C VAL A 43 39.45 -25.57 28.04
N PRO A 44 38.19 -25.88 27.67
CA PRO A 44 37.83 -27.17 27.12
C PRO A 44 38.68 -27.57 25.90
N ARG A 45 39.31 -28.75 25.94
CA ARG A 45 40.22 -29.25 24.87
C ARG A 45 39.63 -29.16 23.47
N ALA A 46 38.33 -29.41 23.31
CA ALA A 46 37.63 -29.34 22.03
C ALA A 46 37.74 -27.96 21.35
N GLN A 47 37.82 -26.86 22.13
CA GLN A 47 37.96 -25.51 21.60
C GLN A 47 39.36 -25.23 21.03
N LEU A 48 40.38 -26.00 21.46
CA LEU A 48 41.77 -25.88 20.98
C LEU A 48 42.09 -26.89 19.86
N TYR A 49 41.46 -28.06 19.86
CA TYR A 49 41.69 -29.09 18.83
C TYR A 49 41.26 -28.66 17.42
N GLY A 50 40.20 -27.84 17.31
CA GLY A 50 39.72 -27.35 16.01
C GLY A 50 40.65 -26.30 15.37
N THR A 51 41.30 -25.44 16.16
CA THR A 51 42.13 -24.32 15.67
C THR A 51 43.59 -24.72 15.50
N VAL A 52 44.15 -25.55 16.38
CA VAL A 52 45.56 -25.98 16.30
C VAL A 52 45.79 -26.99 15.17
N LEU A 53 44.81 -27.87 14.87
CA LEU A 53 44.89 -28.79 13.72
C LEU A 53 44.81 -28.04 12.38
N LEU A 54 44.11 -26.90 12.33
CA LEU A 54 44.15 -25.96 11.21
C LEU A 54 45.43 -25.10 11.20
N GLY A 55 46.11 -24.96 12.34
CA GLY A 55 47.42 -24.31 12.51
C GLY A 55 48.61 -25.11 11.98
N PHE A 56 48.48 -26.43 11.75
CA PHE A 56 49.46 -27.22 11.01
C PHE A 56 49.39 -27.01 9.47
N LYS A 57 48.52 -26.12 8.96
CA LYS A 57 48.57 -25.62 7.57
C LYS A 57 49.63 -24.53 7.33
N THR A 58 50.51 -24.24 8.30
CA THR A 58 51.61 -23.27 8.13
C THR A 58 52.70 -23.74 7.15
N ALA A 59 52.79 -25.04 6.85
CA ALA A 59 53.64 -25.54 5.77
C ALA A 59 53.20 -25.03 4.37
N ARG A 60 51.91 -24.72 4.20
CA ARG A 60 51.41 -24.10 2.97
C ARG A 60 51.79 -22.62 2.89
N PHE A 61 51.80 -21.93 4.03
CA PHE A 61 52.09 -20.50 4.15
C PHE A 61 53.55 -20.18 3.79
N LEU A 62 54.49 -21.05 4.18
CA LEU A 62 55.92 -20.93 3.82
C LEU A 62 56.15 -21.11 2.31
N ALA A 63 55.45 -22.06 1.68
CA ALA A 63 55.55 -22.29 0.24
C ALA A 63 55.07 -21.07 -0.60
N PHE A 64 54.04 -20.36 -0.13
CA PHE A 64 53.56 -19.14 -0.79
C PHE A 64 54.51 -17.94 -0.59
N ALA A 65 55.14 -17.81 0.58
CA ALA A 65 56.16 -16.78 0.83
C ALA A 65 57.41 -17.01 -0.04
N ALA A 66 57.86 -18.26 -0.19
CA ALA A 66 58.97 -18.62 -1.08
C ALA A 66 58.65 -18.40 -2.56
N ALA A 67 57.39 -18.56 -2.97
CA ALA A 67 56.92 -18.33 -4.33
C ALA A 67 56.57 -16.86 -4.66
N GLY A 68 56.85 -15.91 -3.75
CA GLY A 68 56.53 -14.49 -3.94
C GLY A 68 55.03 -14.15 -3.89
N LEU A 69 54.18 -15.13 -3.58
CA LEU A 69 52.75 -14.96 -3.32
C LEU A 69 52.55 -14.61 -1.84
N VAL A 70 53.12 -13.46 -1.44
CA VAL A 70 53.10 -12.97 -0.06
C VAL A 70 51.67 -12.69 0.38
N HIS A 71 51.32 -13.14 1.60
CA HIS A 71 50.12 -12.73 2.29
C HIS A 71 50.11 -11.21 2.43
N TYR A 72 49.08 -10.62 1.82
CA TYR A 72 48.81 -9.19 1.81
C TYR A 72 49.00 -8.60 3.21
N ASN A 73 50.09 -7.84 3.41
CA ASN A 73 50.35 -7.15 4.66
C ASN A 73 49.50 -5.86 4.66
N PRO A 74 48.41 -5.78 5.46
CA PRO A 74 47.48 -4.67 5.40
C PRO A 74 48.16 -3.36 5.75
N ASP A 75 49.14 -3.36 6.65
CA ASP A 75 49.87 -2.15 7.05
C ASP A 75 50.74 -1.60 5.92
N ARG A 76 51.27 -2.46 5.04
CA ARG A 76 51.99 -2.03 3.84
C ARG A 76 51.05 -1.41 2.80
N VAL A 77 49.79 -1.84 2.77
CA VAL A 77 48.79 -1.24 1.88
C VAL A 77 48.23 0.04 2.46
N ILE A 78 47.98 0.09 3.77
CA ILE A 78 47.54 1.29 4.49
C ILE A 78 48.62 2.39 4.44
N SER A 79 49.89 2.04 4.63
CA SER A 79 51.01 2.99 4.51
C SER A 79 51.22 3.48 3.07
N LYS A 80 50.95 2.64 2.05
CA LYS A 80 50.92 3.07 0.64
C LYS A 80 49.64 3.85 0.26
N LEU A 81 48.55 3.64 1.00
CA LEU A 81 47.29 4.38 0.92
C LEU A 81 47.32 5.68 1.72
N ASN A 82 48.49 6.08 2.23
CA ASN A 82 48.73 7.44 2.70
C ASN A 82 48.80 8.41 1.49
N ILE A 83 47.73 8.38 0.69
CA ILE A 83 47.35 9.43 -0.23
C ILE A 83 47.12 10.61 0.71
N HIS A 84 47.99 11.62 0.65
CA HIS A 84 47.67 12.90 1.26
C HIS A 84 46.31 13.31 0.73
N LEU A 85 45.25 13.07 1.52
CA LEU A 85 43.96 13.73 1.42
C LEU A 85 44.23 15.18 1.74
N ARG A 86 44.91 15.87 0.83
CA ARG A 86 44.90 17.31 0.75
C ARG A 86 43.49 17.63 0.32
N THR A 87 42.57 17.60 1.27
CA THR A 87 41.26 18.21 1.13
C THR A 87 41.58 19.69 0.92
N PRO A 88 41.49 20.25 -0.30
CA PRO A 88 41.48 21.69 -0.39
C PRO A 88 40.30 22.11 0.48
N LYS A 89 40.58 22.95 1.47
CA LYS A 89 39.54 23.61 2.27
C LYS A 89 38.44 24.06 1.31
N PRO A 90 37.19 23.59 1.46
CA PRO A 90 36.17 23.88 0.47
C PRO A 90 36.05 25.40 0.35
N PRO A 91 36.03 25.98 -0.86
CA PRO A 91 35.55 27.34 -0.99
C PRO A 91 34.14 27.33 -0.41
N SER A 92 33.91 28.16 0.61
CA SER A 92 32.58 28.46 1.10
C SER A 92 31.79 29.09 -0.05
N SER A 93 31.12 28.28 -0.88
CA SER A 93 29.85 28.58 -1.53
C SER A 93 29.43 27.45 -2.47
N ARG A 94 28.14 27.15 -2.42
CA ARG A 94 27.38 26.19 -3.24
C ARG A 94 27.65 24.72 -2.95
N VAL A 95 27.09 24.29 -1.81
CA VAL A 95 26.25 23.10 -1.79
C VAL A 95 25.25 23.24 -2.94
N SER A 96 25.56 22.67 -4.11
CA SER A 96 24.49 22.26 -5.01
C SER A 96 23.98 20.97 -4.40
N GLU A 97 23.01 21.16 -3.51
CA GLU A 97 22.09 20.19 -2.96
C GLU A 97 21.63 19.28 -4.12
N TRP A 98 22.31 18.15 -4.29
CA TRP A 98 21.87 17.10 -5.20
C TRP A 98 20.70 16.41 -4.52
N GLU A 99 19.56 17.09 -4.55
CA GLU A 99 18.26 16.46 -4.40
C GLU A 99 17.82 16.02 -5.79
N PRO A 100 17.48 14.73 -6.00
CA PRO A 100 16.78 14.31 -7.21
C PRO A 100 15.38 14.93 -7.18
N LYS A 101 15.28 16.20 -7.59
CA LYS A 101 14.00 16.86 -7.81
C LYS A 101 13.32 16.11 -8.95
N SER A 102 12.10 15.62 -8.72
CA SER A 102 11.30 14.89 -9.70
C SER A 102 11.39 15.62 -11.05
N LEU A 103 12.11 15.02 -12.01
CA LEU A 103 12.55 15.71 -13.21
C LEU A 103 11.35 15.89 -14.14
N SER A 104 10.75 17.08 -14.11
CA SER A 104 9.54 17.40 -14.86
C SER A 104 9.81 17.72 -16.34
N ASN A 105 11.04 18.06 -16.72
CA ASN A 105 11.35 18.55 -18.06
C ASN A 105 12.49 17.75 -18.75
N TYR A 106 12.25 17.32 -19.99
CA TYR A 106 13.20 16.64 -20.87
C TYR A 106 14.56 17.35 -20.98
N VAL A 107 14.54 18.68 -21.07
CA VAL A 107 15.76 19.50 -21.19
C VAL A 107 16.64 19.39 -19.93
N GLN A 108 16.02 19.25 -18.76
CA GLN A 108 16.75 19.06 -17.49
C GLN A 108 17.37 17.67 -17.43
N LEU A 109 16.64 16.63 -17.86
CA LEU A 109 17.16 15.27 -17.97
C LEU A 109 18.39 15.22 -18.88
N GLN A 110 18.33 15.82 -20.07
CA GLN A 110 19.44 15.80 -21.01
C GLN A 110 20.67 16.53 -20.47
N LYS A 111 20.49 17.68 -19.80
CA LYS A 111 21.57 18.42 -19.13
C LYS A 111 22.24 17.58 -18.04
N GLN A 112 21.46 16.91 -17.20
CA GLN A 112 21.99 16.02 -16.17
C GLN A 112 22.71 14.81 -16.76
N ALA A 113 22.14 14.16 -17.77
CA ALA A 113 22.77 13.03 -18.46
C ALA A 113 24.11 13.43 -19.08
N SER A 114 24.19 14.62 -19.66
CA SER A 114 25.42 15.18 -20.25
C SER A 114 26.49 15.45 -19.19
N SER A 115 26.07 15.98 -18.02
CA SER A 115 26.96 16.21 -16.87
C SER A 115 27.49 14.90 -16.28
N ILE A 116 26.63 13.91 -16.07
CA ILE A 116 27.01 12.57 -15.60
C ILE A 116 27.99 11.92 -16.59
N LYS A 117 27.70 12.00 -17.89
CA LYS A 117 28.58 11.48 -18.94
C LYS A 117 29.94 12.17 -18.94
N ALA A 118 30.00 13.49 -18.74
CA ALA A 118 31.25 14.24 -18.66
C ALA A 118 32.07 13.84 -17.42
N MET A 119 31.44 13.70 -16.25
CA MET A 119 32.12 13.24 -15.03
C MET A 119 32.67 11.82 -15.18
N LEU A 120 31.90 10.93 -15.79
CA LEU A 120 32.33 9.54 -16.01
C LEU A 120 33.51 9.48 -16.98
N LYS A 121 33.47 10.24 -18.08
CA LYS A 121 34.60 10.38 -19.01
C LYS A 121 35.90 10.87 -18.34
N GLN A 122 35.78 11.73 -17.32
CA GLN A 122 36.94 12.25 -16.59
C GLN A 122 37.49 11.25 -15.57
N ARG A 123 36.68 10.31 -15.06
CA ARG A 123 37.04 9.38 -13.98
C ARG A 123 37.44 7.98 -14.44
N SER A 124 37.05 7.53 -15.63
CA SER A 124 37.28 6.15 -16.07
C SER A 124 38.34 6.05 -17.17
N LYS A 125 39.33 5.16 -16.97
CA LYS A 125 40.20 4.62 -18.04
C LYS A 125 39.60 3.35 -18.67
N THR A 126 38.30 3.15 -18.51
CA THR A 126 37.59 1.91 -18.84
C THR A 126 37.09 1.96 -20.30
N PRO A 127 37.02 0.83 -21.03
CA PRO A 127 36.53 0.84 -22.41
C PRO A 127 35.11 1.44 -22.50
N PRO A 128 34.88 2.39 -23.42
CA PRO A 128 33.70 3.27 -23.42
C PRO A 128 32.36 2.59 -23.76
N SER A 129 32.32 1.30 -24.11
CA SER A 129 31.17 0.70 -24.81
C SER A 129 29.99 0.29 -23.90
N LEU A 130 30.21 -0.31 -22.73
CA LEU A 130 29.12 -0.85 -21.89
C LEU A 130 28.43 0.23 -21.04
N LEU A 131 29.20 1.17 -20.50
CA LEU A 131 28.69 2.22 -19.63
C LEU A 131 27.85 3.25 -20.39
N ASP A 132 28.32 3.69 -21.56
CA ASP A 132 27.58 4.63 -22.40
C ASP A 132 26.25 4.03 -22.88
N SER A 133 26.23 2.73 -23.19
CA SER A 133 25.01 2.00 -23.57
C SER A 133 24.00 1.99 -22.43
N ALA A 134 24.42 1.64 -21.21
CA ALA A 134 23.56 1.63 -20.02
C ALA A 134 22.98 3.03 -19.72
N ILE A 135 23.77 4.09 -19.87
CA ILE A 135 23.31 5.47 -19.68
C ILE A 135 22.26 5.85 -20.72
N ASN A 136 22.47 5.49 -22.00
CA ASN A 136 21.51 5.76 -23.06
C ASN A 136 20.20 4.98 -22.87
N GLN A 137 20.27 3.73 -22.42
CA GLN A 137 19.09 2.94 -22.08
C GLN A 137 18.30 3.56 -20.93
N LEU A 138 18.99 4.03 -19.89
CA LEU A 138 18.35 4.70 -18.77
C LEU A 138 17.70 6.02 -19.21
N LEU A 139 18.37 6.80 -20.06
CA LEU A 139 17.80 8.01 -20.65
C LEU A 139 16.51 7.69 -21.43
N LYS A 140 16.50 6.61 -22.23
CA LYS A 140 15.32 6.17 -22.97
C LYS A 140 14.19 5.72 -22.04
N ALA A 141 14.50 4.99 -20.97
CA ALA A 141 13.52 4.60 -19.97
C ALA A 141 12.88 5.81 -19.27
N CYS A 142 13.69 6.80 -18.88
CA CYS A 142 13.21 8.04 -18.28
C CYS A 142 12.33 8.85 -19.26
N GLN A 143 12.69 8.89 -20.56
CA GLN A 143 11.85 9.52 -21.58
C GLN A 143 10.49 8.83 -21.69
N MET A 144 10.45 7.50 -21.75
CA MET A 144 9.21 6.73 -21.81
C MET A 144 8.35 6.96 -20.57
N MET A 145 8.97 6.98 -19.39
CA MET A 145 8.29 7.24 -18.12
C MET A 145 7.69 8.64 -18.07
N MET A 146 8.40 9.66 -18.55
CA MET A 146 7.85 11.02 -18.61
C MET A 146 6.61 11.10 -19.50
N GLN A 147 6.63 10.43 -20.66
CA GLN A 147 5.47 10.38 -21.55
C GLN A 147 4.30 9.61 -20.92
N SER A 148 4.57 8.47 -20.27
CA SER A 148 3.52 7.70 -19.60
C SER A 148 2.93 8.42 -18.40
N VAL A 149 3.75 9.14 -17.62
CA VAL A 149 3.28 9.97 -16.50
C VAL A 149 2.37 11.09 -16.99
N ALA A 150 2.73 11.79 -18.07
CA ALA A 150 1.87 12.84 -18.63
C ALA A 150 0.50 12.31 -19.08
N LEU A 151 0.45 11.11 -19.67
CA LEU A 151 -0.82 10.45 -20.02
C LEU A 151 -1.62 10.05 -18.78
N LEU A 152 -0.95 9.48 -17.77
CA LEU A 152 -1.58 9.08 -16.52
C LEU A 152 -2.16 10.29 -15.77
N GLU A 153 -1.45 11.42 -15.75
CA GLU A 153 -1.93 12.67 -15.13
C GLU A 153 -3.21 13.16 -15.79
N LYS A 154 -3.28 13.08 -17.14
CA LYS A 154 -4.51 13.39 -17.88
C LYS A 154 -5.64 12.44 -17.50
N GLU A 155 -5.40 11.13 -17.50
CA GLU A 155 -6.40 10.13 -17.14
C GLU A 155 -6.91 10.30 -15.70
N VAL A 156 -6.02 10.58 -14.76
CA VAL A 156 -6.37 10.87 -13.36
C VAL A 156 -7.23 12.14 -13.26
N SER A 157 -6.92 13.17 -14.02
CA SER A 157 -7.74 14.40 -14.08
C SER A 157 -9.13 14.13 -14.64
N ASP A 158 -9.22 13.39 -15.75
CA ASP A 158 -10.48 13.04 -16.41
C ASP A 158 -11.37 12.19 -15.49
N LEU A 159 -10.79 11.18 -14.83
CA LEU A 159 -11.48 10.33 -13.86
C LEU A 159 -11.99 11.13 -12.65
N ARG A 160 -11.22 12.11 -12.17
CA ARG A 160 -11.66 13.01 -11.09
C ARG A 160 -12.84 13.87 -11.53
N ALA A 161 -12.80 14.43 -12.74
CA ALA A 161 -13.89 15.23 -13.29
C ALA A 161 -15.16 14.40 -13.48
N GLU A 162 -15.05 13.17 -13.99
CA GLU A 162 -16.20 12.27 -14.16
C GLU A 162 -16.79 11.84 -12.81
N ASN A 163 -15.94 11.51 -11.83
CA ASN A 163 -16.39 11.17 -10.48
C ASN A 163 -17.15 12.33 -9.83
N GLU A 164 -16.69 13.57 -10.02
CA GLU A 164 -17.38 14.74 -9.49
C GLU A 164 -18.76 14.94 -10.16
N LYS A 165 -18.84 14.78 -11.49
CA LYS A 165 -20.13 14.78 -12.21
C LYS A 165 -21.07 13.68 -11.71
N LYS A 166 -20.55 12.47 -11.47
CA LYS A 166 -21.32 11.35 -10.90
C LYS A 166 -21.82 11.69 -9.50
N LYS A 167 -20.99 12.28 -8.64
CA LYS A 167 -21.41 12.75 -7.31
C LYS A 167 -22.52 13.80 -7.40
N GLN A 168 -22.36 14.81 -8.25
CA GLN A 168 -23.38 15.83 -8.46
C GLN A 168 -24.70 15.23 -8.96
N LYS A 169 -24.66 14.29 -9.91
CA LYS A 169 -25.86 13.60 -10.42
C LYS A 169 -26.56 12.80 -9.31
N LYS A 170 -25.82 12.06 -8.49
CA LYS A 170 -26.38 11.34 -7.34
C LYS A 170 -27.04 12.29 -6.35
N THR A 171 -26.36 13.38 -5.99
CA THR A 171 -26.93 14.40 -5.09
C THR A 171 -28.18 15.02 -5.69
N ARG A 172 -28.21 15.35 -6.99
CA ARG A 172 -29.42 15.87 -7.67
C ARG A 172 -30.57 14.87 -7.66
N SER A 173 -30.30 13.59 -7.96
CA SER A 173 -31.31 12.54 -7.92
C SER A 173 -31.84 12.28 -6.52
N MET A 174 -31.03 12.52 -5.49
CA MET A 174 -31.42 12.42 -4.08
C MET A 174 -32.04 13.71 -3.52
N ARG A 175 -32.11 14.80 -4.29
CA ARG A 175 -32.88 15.98 -3.86
C ARG A 175 -34.35 15.58 -3.88
N GLN A 176 -34.95 15.49 -2.71
CA GLN A 176 -36.39 15.39 -2.58
C GLN A 176 -36.99 16.66 -3.19
N ILE A 177 -37.96 16.48 -4.09
CA ILE A 177 -38.79 17.58 -4.58
C ILE A 177 -39.43 18.19 -3.34
N PRO A 178 -39.32 19.52 -3.10
CA PRO A 178 -40.07 20.16 -2.04
C PRO A 178 -41.53 19.80 -2.24
N SER A 179 -42.07 18.96 -1.34
CA SER A 179 -43.49 18.65 -1.35
C SER A 179 -44.19 19.96 -1.03
N GLU A 180 -44.73 20.60 -2.06
CA GLU A 180 -45.59 21.77 -1.94
C GLU A 180 -46.88 21.27 -1.30
N LYS A 181 -46.83 21.12 0.03
CA LYS A 181 -47.92 20.71 0.92
C LYS A 181 -48.62 19.41 0.47
N GLY A 182 -47.93 18.28 0.63
CA GLY A 182 -48.61 16.98 0.66
C GLY A 182 -49.72 16.97 1.72
N LEU A 183 -50.87 16.38 1.39
CA LEU A 183 -52.01 16.23 2.30
C LEU A 183 -51.53 15.72 3.66
N SER A 184 -51.79 16.48 4.72
CA SER A 184 -51.51 16.05 6.09
C SER A 184 -52.20 14.71 6.36
N ALA A 185 -51.60 13.87 7.19
CA ALA A 185 -52.21 12.60 7.60
C ALA A 185 -53.65 12.79 8.10
N LEU A 186 -53.93 13.95 8.71
CA LEU A 186 -55.26 14.35 9.16
C LEU A 186 -56.22 14.66 7.99
N GLU A 187 -55.75 15.39 6.98
CA GLU A 187 -56.55 15.74 5.78
C GLU A 187 -56.84 14.47 4.93
N ALA A 188 -55.90 13.53 4.89
CA ALA A 188 -56.11 12.25 4.23
C ALA A 188 -57.09 11.35 5.00
N SER A 189 -57.14 11.42 6.33
CA SER A 189 -58.14 10.70 7.12
C SER A 189 -59.54 11.30 7.01
N THR A 190 -59.67 12.64 7.01
CA THR A 190 -60.97 13.30 6.86
C THR A 190 -61.58 13.02 5.49
N LEU A 191 -60.77 13.05 4.41
CA LEU A 191 -61.24 12.71 3.07
C LEU A 191 -61.67 11.24 2.94
N ARG A 192 -60.96 10.31 3.60
CA ARG A 192 -61.39 8.89 3.65
C ARG A 192 -62.71 8.71 4.37
N GLU A 193 -62.92 9.43 5.45
CA GLU A 193 -64.14 9.37 6.24
C GLU A 193 -65.34 9.95 5.48
N ILE A 194 -65.13 11.09 4.80
CA ILE A 194 -66.11 11.70 3.90
C ILE A 194 -66.47 10.75 2.75
N LEU A 195 -65.48 10.13 2.09
CA LEU A 195 -65.73 9.16 1.02
C LEU A 195 -66.50 7.93 1.52
N ALA A 196 -66.22 7.46 2.74
CA ALA A 196 -66.96 6.37 3.36
C ALA A 196 -68.40 6.77 3.72
N GLN A 197 -68.66 8.03 4.06
CA GLN A 197 -70.01 8.56 4.27
C GLN A 197 -70.78 8.65 2.95
N VAL A 198 -70.18 9.22 1.90
CA VAL A 198 -70.80 9.31 0.56
C VAL A 198 -71.14 7.92 0.01
N SER A 199 -70.24 6.95 0.18
CA SER A 199 -70.47 5.57 -0.28
C SER A 199 -71.63 4.89 0.46
N ARG A 200 -71.79 5.16 1.77
CA ARG A 200 -72.91 4.67 2.58
C ARG A 200 -74.23 5.30 2.16
N GLU A 201 -74.25 6.60 1.91
CA GLU A 201 -75.45 7.31 1.43
C GLU A 201 -75.86 6.87 0.03
N ALA A 202 -74.90 6.68 -0.88
CA ALA A 202 -75.17 6.11 -2.19
C ALA A 202 -75.77 4.69 -2.08
N GLY A 203 -75.34 3.89 -1.11
CA GLY A 203 -75.93 2.58 -0.80
C GLY A 203 -77.38 2.68 -0.30
N ARG A 204 -77.66 3.63 0.60
CA ARG A 204 -79.03 3.89 1.09
C ARG A 204 -79.97 4.34 -0.02
N LEU A 205 -79.51 5.24 -0.89
CA LEU A 205 -80.29 5.70 -2.04
C LEU A 205 -80.60 4.56 -3.01
N ARG A 206 -79.63 3.65 -3.26
CA ARG A 206 -79.88 2.42 -4.05
C ARG A 206 -80.94 1.52 -3.40
N HIS A 207 -80.89 1.33 -2.08
CA HIS A 207 -81.89 0.54 -1.36
C HIS A 207 -83.29 1.18 -1.39
N LEU A 208 -83.38 2.50 -1.18
CA LEU A 208 -84.65 3.22 -1.26
C LEU A 208 -85.24 3.16 -2.66
N TYR A 209 -84.41 3.31 -3.69
CA TYR A 209 -84.84 3.20 -5.07
C TYR A 209 -85.36 1.79 -5.40
N SER A 210 -84.71 0.74 -4.90
CA SER A 210 -85.18 -0.64 -5.03
C SER A 210 -86.50 -0.89 -4.30
N HIS A 211 -86.66 -0.36 -3.08
CA HIS A 211 -87.93 -0.46 -2.34
C HIS A 211 -89.07 0.30 -3.01
N LEU A 212 -88.82 1.49 -3.54
CA LEU A 212 -89.81 2.24 -4.29
C LEU A 212 -90.18 1.51 -5.59
N TYR A 213 -89.21 0.96 -6.31
CA TYR A 213 -89.48 0.22 -7.55
C TYR A 213 -90.29 -1.06 -7.29
N THR A 214 -89.94 -1.83 -6.27
CA THR A 214 -90.69 -3.04 -5.87
C THR A 214 -92.07 -2.72 -5.30
N SER A 215 -92.20 -1.69 -4.46
CA SER A 215 -93.50 -1.26 -3.94
C SER A 215 -94.41 -0.71 -5.03
N THR A 216 -93.86 0.06 -5.99
CA THR A 216 -94.62 0.61 -7.10
C THR A 216 -95.06 -0.51 -8.05
N SER A 217 -94.16 -1.44 -8.37
CA SER A 217 -94.47 -2.65 -9.15
C SER A 217 -95.55 -3.51 -8.47
N ALA A 218 -95.45 -3.71 -7.16
CA ALA A 218 -96.47 -4.43 -6.39
C ALA A 218 -97.83 -3.71 -6.43
N VAL A 219 -97.88 -2.38 -6.25
CA VAL A 219 -99.12 -1.60 -6.35
C VAL A 219 -99.74 -1.68 -7.74
N TYR A 220 -98.93 -1.64 -8.82
CA TYR A 220 -99.42 -1.85 -10.18
C TYR A 220 -99.93 -3.29 -10.39
N CYS A 221 -99.27 -4.29 -9.80
CA CYS A 221 -99.70 -5.69 -9.86
C CYS A 221 -101.03 -5.90 -9.12
N TYR A 222 -101.20 -5.32 -7.93
CA TYR A 222 -102.46 -5.35 -7.18
C TYR A 222 -103.60 -4.59 -7.87
N LYS A 223 -103.32 -3.43 -8.49
CA LYS A 223 -104.32 -2.71 -9.30
C LYS A 223 -104.70 -3.48 -10.57
N GLY A 224 -103.75 -4.15 -11.22
CA GLY A 224 -104.04 -5.05 -12.35
C GLY A 224 -104.92 -6.23 -11.94
N PHE A 225 -104.62 -6.85 -10.79
CA PHE A 225 -105.40 -7.97 -10.25
C PHE A 225 -106.81 -7.55 -9.81
N ALA A 226 -106.96 -6.33 -9.27
CA ALA A 226 -108.27 -5.77 -8.92
C ALA A 226 -109.11 -5.43 -10.17
N ILE A 227 -108.49 -5.02 -11.28
CA ILE A 227 -109.19 -4.81 -12.55
C ILE A 227 -109.61 -6.14 -13.17
N GLU A 228 -108.75 -7.17 -13.17
CA GLU A 228 -109.12 -8.51 -13.65
C GLU A 228 -110.21 -9.18 -12.81
N SER A 229 -110.19 -9.00 -11.49
CA SER A 229 -111.24 -9.55 -10.60
C SER A 229 -112.60 -8.86 -10.79
N ASN A 230 -112.63 -7.58 -11.15
CA ASN A 230 -113.87 -6.85 -11.42
C ASN A 230 -114.42 -7.11 -12.83
N VAL A 231 -113.58 -7.55 -13.78
CA VAL A 231 -114.00 -8.00 -15.12
C VAL A 231 -114.57 -9.42 -15.06
N LEU A 232 -114.06 -10.28 -14.19
CA LEU A 232 -114.56 -11.66 -14.01
C LEU A 232 -115.82 -11.77 -13.12
N GLY A 233 -116.26 -10.67 -12.48
CA GLY A 233 -117.49 -10.63 -11.66
C GLY A 233 -118.76 -10.14 -12.37
N LEU A 234 -118.68 -9.76 -13.65
CA LEU A 234 -119.82 -9.31 -14.47
C LEU A 234 -120.31 -10.36 -15.49
N GLN A 235 -119.96 -11.62 -15.27
CA GLN A 235 -120.57 -12.76 -15.96
C GLN A 235 -121.05 -13.79 -14.92
N SER A 236 -122.15 -13.49 -14.23
CA SER A 236 -123.08 -14.48 -13.68
C SER A 236 -124.46 -13.87 -13.55
#